data_AF-A0A518CSV3-F1
#
_entry.id   AF-A0A518CSV3-F1
#
_cell.length_a   1.000
_cell.length_b   1.000
_cell.length_c   1.000
_cell.angle_alpha   90.00
_cell.angle_beta   90.00
_cell.angle_gamma   90.00
#
_symmetry.space_group_name_H-M   'P 1'
#
loop_
_entity.id
_entity.type
_entity.pdbx_description
1 polymer ?
#
loop_
_entity_poly.entity_id
_entity_poly.type
_entity_poly.pdbx_seq_one_letter_code
_entity_poly.pdbx_strand_id
1 'polypeptide(L)'
;MPAAPTLETLEARCLLSGNALPISTEEIPLDDEQHIDSIDMLLGGEENHSNSSPNFASSPAQVISSTTLNNNNNRPTSENIADNSGEGSFDQLFDDFSEEMMSEQEGEFSYGGMNGVEILDDGTSIVASSPSAFLLSSRAKSNAAGTLQANNDLSASTSPESISINLSVMKVRFDVRDFGAVGDGVTDDTAALQAALDAAAGQELFLGTGTYLISDSLKISSNTRMIGEGSGSVLQFTWTDGSEGGDYYLGNKNRSDETNGDYNIELRDFKLVGGNSGNPYGVATGVITHGIFLRRVTNALVTGVEIQKTSGFAICNVGMINGKFTNNIIRDVGRDGITSFPLIKDNDPNFNNYPLDGLVISNNQFYNLGDDAIAVHAGTRTSFNLNHPPRNITITNNTIVGRITDHELGQGRGICLTGVWDATVTNNDISNTVSTGILITSWYNISVDPGMTDEAIRSDNILISSNTINGAGASEGLSRVKYGVQVKGVDRIQLLSNIIADAADRGMDIRSTTNIDVIGNEVRGALGNAAILFGGGSAYDVVNVVVRNNVLEHWSDQALVFYHVINSIDDSNLISLLT
;
A
#
# COMPACT_ATOMS: atom_id res chain seq x y z
N MET A 1 31.67 -45.67 17.45
CA MET A 1 31.99 -44.81 18.61
C MET A 1 33.28 -45.31 19.20
N PRO A 2 34.33 -44.47 19.23
CA PRO A 2 34.66 -43.81 20.50
C PRO A 2 34.87 -42.29 20.37
N ALA A 3 34.98 -41.63 21.54
CA ALA A 3 35.64 -40.36 21.88
C ALA A 3 35.72 -39.22 20.83
N ALA A 4 35.24 -38.04 21.23
CA ALA A 4 35.63 -36.76 20.64
C ALA A 4 37.06 -36.36 21.08
N PRO A 5 37.87 -35.74 20.21
CA PRO A 5 39.13 -35.10 20.60
C PRO A 5 38.88 -33.74 21.25
N THR A 6 39.84 -33.29 22.06
CA THR A 6 39.81 -32.00 22.79
C THR A 6 40.27 -30.82 21.93
N LEU A 7 39.84 -29.62 22.34
CA LEU A 7 40.31 -28.35 21.79
C LEU A 7 41.83 -28.17 22.02
N GLU A 8 42.62 -28.08 20.94
CA GLU A 8 44.01 -27.60 21.00
C GLU A 8 44.07 -26.13 20.56
N THR A 9 44.74 -25.32 21.38
CA THR A 9 44.94 -23.89 21.12
C THR A 9 45.98 -23.67 20.03
N LEU A 10 45.56 -23.14 18.88
CA LEU A 10 46.49 -22.68 17.84
C LEU A 10 46.85 -21.20 18.10
N GLU A 11 48.05 -20.95 18.63
CA GLU A 11 48.55 -19.58 18.85
C GLU A 11 48.79 -18.87 17.50
N ALA A 12 47.82 -18.07 17.06
CA ALA A 12 47.96 -17.20 15.89
C ALA A 12 49.01 -16.11 16.17
N ARG A 13 50.24 -16.34 15.67
CA ARG A 13 51.38 -15.42 15.88
C ARG A 13 51.17 -14.10 15.15
N CYS A 14 50.91 -13.04 15.91
CA CYS A 14 50.85 -11.68 15.41
C CYS A 14 52.16 -11.28 14.70
N LEU A 15 52.08 -11.03 13.39
CA LEU A 15 53.16 -10.46 12.59
C LEU A 15 52.81 -9.01 12.24
N LEU A 16 53.23 -8.10 13.12
CA LEU A 16 53.22 -6.66 12.87
C LEU A 16 54.26 -6.29 11.79
N SER A 17 53.91 -6.45 10.52
CA SER A 17 54.61 -5.80 9.40
C SER A 17 53.89 -4.51 9.03
N GLY A 18 54.28 -3.41 9.69
CA GLY A 18 53.68 -2.10 9.46
C GLY A 18 53.96 -1.57 8.05
N ASN A 19 52.90 -1.43 7.26
CA ASN A 19 52.77 -0.39 6.25
C ASN A 19 51.34 0.15 6.38
N ALA A 20 51.20 1.36 6.94
CA ALA A 20 49.93 2.06 6.91
C ALA A 20 49.68 2.50 5.46
N LEU A 21 48.90 1.71 4.72
CA LEU A 21 48.25 2.23 3.52
C LEU A 21 47.35 3.39 3.96
N PRO A 22 47.36 4.54 3.28
CA PRO A 22 46.38 5.57 3.56
C PRO A 22 45.01 4.97 3.26
N ILE A 23 44.10 4.98 4.24
CA ILE A 23 42.68 4.78 3.97
C ILE A 23 42.31 5.91 3.00
N SER A 24 41.96 5.54 1.78
CA SER A 24 41.50 6.49 0.78
C SER A 24 40.25 7.17 1.32
N THR A 25 40.22 8.50 1.28
CA THR A 25 38.98 9.27 1.34
C THR A 25 38.28 9.17 -0.01
N GLU A 26 38.11 7.94 -0.51
CA GLU A 26 37.35 7.68 -1.72
C GLU A 26 35.89 8.01 -1.42
N GLU A 27 35.35 8.92 -2.24
CA GLU A 27 33.92 9.15 -2.33
C GLU A 27 33.31 7.85 -2.87
N ILE A 28 32.92 6.97 -1.95
CA ILE A 28 32.17 5.74 -2.26
C ILE A 28 30.98 6.19 -3.13
N PRO A 29 30.79 5.62 -4.33
CA PRO A 29 29.87 6.18 -5.31
C PRO A 29 28.48 6.45 -4.74
N LEU A 30 27.94 7.61 -5.10
CA LEU A 30 26.52 7.89 -5.01
C LEU A 30 25.82 7.06 -6.10
N ASP A 31 25.71 5.74 -5.89
CA ASP A 31 24.91 4.82 -6.71
C ASP A 31 23.42 5.17 -6.52
N ASP A 32 22.95 6.16 -7.30
CA ASP A 32 21.56 6.60 -7.54
C ASP A 32 20.54 6.13 -6.50
N GLU A 33 20.70 6.54 -5.23
CA GLU A 33 19.91 6.01 -4.09
C GLU A 33 18.39 6.20 -4.25
N GLN A 34 18.00 7.11 -5.16
CA GLN A 34 16.65 7.35 -5.61
C GLN A 34 16.64 7.35 -7.14
N HIS A 35 16.43 6.17 -7.77
CA HIS A 35 16.19 6.04 -9.22
C HIS A 35 14.81 6.64 -9.61
N ILE A 36 14.71 7.96 -9.46
CA ILE A 36 13.51 8.78 -9.66
C ILE A 36 13.12 8.86 -11.14
N ASP A 37 14.04 8.56 -12.08
CA ASP A 37 13.88 8.78 -13.53
C ASP A 37 12.65 8.14 -14.18
N SER A 38 12.00 7.18 -13.51
CA SER A 38 10.74 6.61 -13.99
C SER A 38 9.48 7.22 -13.36
N ILE A 39 9.53 7.75 -12.12
CA ILE A 39 8.35 7.92 -11.25
C ILE A 39 7.22 8.73 -11.89
N ASP A 40 7.52 9.86 -12.53
CA ASP A 40 6.49 10.69 -13.17
C ASP A 40 5.81 9.97 -14.36
N MET A 41 6.51 9.06 -15.05
CA MET A 41 5.94 8.19 -16.08
C MET A 41 5.10 7.04 -15.49
N LEU A 42 5.37 6.61 -14.25
CA LEU A 42 4.64 5.51 -13.59
C LEU A 42 3.37 5.98 -12.86
N LEU A 43 3.16 7.29 -12.73
CA LEU A 43 2.02 7.87 -12.00
C LEU A 43 0.86 8.36 -12.88
N GLY A 44 1.02 8.34 -14.21
CA GLY A 44 -0.08 8.35 -15.19
C GLY A 44 -1.09 9.48 -15.04
N GLY A 45 -0.70 10.71 -15.38
CA GLY A 45 -1.63 11.83 -15.50
C GLY A 45 -2.55 11.68 -16.73
N GLU A 46 -3.85 11.47 -16.52
CA GLU A 46 -4.87 11.47 -17.58
C GLU A 46 -5.06 12.89 -18.18
N GLU A 47 -4.12 13.36 -19.01
CA GLU A 47 -4.45 14.43 -19.96
C GLU A 47 -5.55 13.93 -20.91
N ASN A 48 -6.55 14.78 -21.18
CA ASN A 48 -7.78 14.40 -21.88
C ASN A 48 -7.57 14.22 -23.39
N HIS A 49 -6.91 13.12 -23.78
CA HIS A 49 -6.74 12.72 -25.17
C HIS A 49 -8.04 12.17 -25.78
N SER A 50 -8.95 13.10 -26.09
CA SER A 50 -10.10 12.85 -26.93
C SER A 50 -9.68 12.23 -28.27
N ASN A 51 -10.29 11.09 -28.61
CA ASN A 51 -9.92 10.27 -29.76
C ASN A 51 -9.91 11.06 -31.09
N SER A 52 -8.76 11.06 -31.78
CA SER A 52 -8.71 11.36 -33.22
C SER A 52 -7.61 10.54 -33.90
N SER A 53 -7.96 9.92 -35.03
CA SER A 53 -7.11 8.95 -35.72
C SER A 53 -6.00 9.62 -36.55
N PRO A 54 -4.82 8.98 -36.74
CA PRO A 54 -3.66 9.62 -37.34
C PRO A 54 -3.84 9.87 -38.84
N ASN A 55 -3.20 10.92 -39.36
CA ASN A 55 -3.02 11.14 -40.79
C ASN A 55 -1.67 11.78 -41.11
N PHE A 56 -1.20 11.60 -42.34
CA PHE A 56 0.22 11.66 -42.69
C PHE A 56 0.79 13.04 -43.06
N ALA A 57 2.02 13.27 -42.59
CA ALA A 57 3.17 13.83 -43.32
C ALA A 57 3.39 15.35 -43.52
N SER A 58 4.70 15.64 -43.65
CA SER A 58 5.38 16.81 -44.24
C SER A 58 5.74 18.00 -43.34
N SER A 59 6.78 18.71 -43.78
CA SER A 59 7.70 19.60 -43.04
C SER A 59 8.01 20.86 -43.88
N PRO A 60 8.85 21.82 -43.45
CA PRO A 60 9.14 22.39 -42.12
C PRO A 60 9.16 23.96 -42.11
N ALA A 61 9.67 24.54 -41.01
CA ALA A 61 10.61 25.69 -40.98
C ALA A 61 10.11 27.14 -40.69
N GLN A 62 11.05 27.89 -40.06
CA GLN A 62 11.13 29.33 -39.76
C GLN A 62 10.08 29.92 -38.79
N VAL A 63 10.42 30.57 -37.66
CA VAL A 63 11.42 31.63 -37.34
C VAL A 63 11.01 33.01 -37.84
N ILE A 64 10.59 33.89 -36.92
CA ILE A 64 11.03 35.30 -36.74
C ILE A 64 10.42 35.88 -35.45
N SER A 65 11.01 36.94 -34.92
CA SER A 65 10.75 37.50 -33.59
C SER A 65 9.75 38.68 -33.52
N SER A 66 9.37 39.03 -32.28
CA SER A 66 9.41 40.39 -31.69
C SER A 66 8.13 41.25 -31.49
N THR A 67 8.13 41.87 -30.30
CA THR A 67 7.65 43.22 -29.93
C THR A 67 6.18 43.56 -29.56
N THR A 68 6.08 44.05 -28.30
CA THR A 68 5.34 45.24 -27.80
C THR A 68 3.83 45.21 -27.44
N LEU A 69 3.61 45.25 -26.12
CA LEU A 69 2.91 46.31 -25.35
C LEU A 69 1.40 46.60 -25.57
N ASN A 70 0.65 46.28 -24.51
CA ASN A 70 -0.08 47.23 -23.65
C ASN A 70 -1.32 47.96 -24.19
N ASN A 71 -2.45 47.83 -23.47
CA ASN A 71 -3.39 48.95 -23.31
C ASN A 71 -4.18 48.84 -21.99
N ASN A 72 -4.23 49.94 -21.23
CA ASN A 72 -5.02 50.08 -20.00
C ASN A 72 -6.42 50.64 -20.30
N ASN A 73 -7.36 50.51 -19.35
CA ASN A 73 -8.43 51.50 -19.15
C ASN A 73 -8.89 51.58 -17.68
N ASN A 74 -9.54 52.69 -17.30
CA ASN A 74 -9.66 53.15 -15.91
C ASN A 74 -11.02 52.90 -15.20
N ARG A 75 -10.95 52.76 -13.86
CA ARG A 75 -11.68 53.46 -12.76
C ARG A 75 -12.81 54.46 -13.11
N PRO A 76 -13.73 54.86 -12.17
CA PRO A 76 -13.81 54.63 -10.71
C PRO A 76 -15.18 53.98 -10.28
N THR A 77 -15.85 54.07 -9.11
CA THR A 77 -15.86 54.92 -7.87
C THR A 77 -16.15 54.10 -6.58
N SER A 78 -16.89 54.64 -5.58
CA SER A 78 -17.15 54.10 -4.23
C SER A 78 -18.29 54.88 -3.52
N GLU A 79 -19.05 54.28 -2.58
CA GLU A 79 -19.54 54.95 -1.33
C GLU A 79 -20.23 54.01 -0.31
N ASN A 80 -20.50 54.51 0.91
CA ASN A 80 -20.96 53.75 2.10
C ASN A 80 -22.44 53.98 2.46
N ILE A 81 -23.08 53.02 3.16
CA ILE A 81 -24.03 53.25 4.29
C ILE A 81 -23.81 52.12 5.33
N ALA A 82 -24.11 52.35 6.62
CA ALA A 82 -23.96 51.38 7.71
C ALA A 82 -25.12 51.43 8.73
N ASP A 83 -25.33 50.31 9.44
CA ASP A 83 -26.00 50.16 10.76
C ASP A 83 -27.53 50.50 10.85
N ASN A 84 -28.39 49.98 11.75
CA ASN A 84 -28.22 49.41 13.10
C ASN A 84 -29.48 48.58 13.54
N SER A 85 -29.39 47.90 14.69
CA SER A 85 -30.46 47.54 15.68
C SER A 85 -31.21 46.20 15.62
N GLY A 86 -31.38 45.56 16.80
CA GLY A 86 -32.29 44.43 17.06
C GLY A 86 -31.76 43.39 18.09
N GLU A 87 -32.17 43.46 19.35
CA GLU A 87 -31.77 42.53 20.44
C GLU A 87 -32.80 41.40 20.69
N GLY A 88 -32.39 40.31 21.36
CA GLY A 88 -33.30 39.32 21.97
C GLY A 88 -32.63 38.03 22.46
N SER A 89 -32.52 37.85 23.78
CA SER A 89 -32.04 36.62 24.45
C SER A 89 -33.20 35.76 24.99
N PHE A 90 -32.93 34.50 25.35
CA PHE A 90 -33.25 33.91 26.67
C PHE A 90 -32.69 32.48 26.84
N ASP A 91 -32.47 32.06 28.09
CA ASP A 91 -31.83 30.80 28.49
C ASP A 91 -32.82 29.64 28.78
N GLN A 92 -32.24 28.45 29.06
CA GLN A 92 -32.59 27.55 30.19
C GLN A 92 -33.77 26.54 30.04
N LEU A 93 -33.50 25.23 30.19
CA LEU A 93 -33.72 24.47 31.45
C LEU A 93 -33.60 22.93 31.36
N PHE A 94 -32.98 22.37 32.42
CA PHE A 94 -33.13 21.06 33.09
C PHE A 94 -32.63 19.72 32.52
N ASP A 95 -32.16 18.92 33.50
CA ASP A 95 -31.52 17.62 33.46
C ASP A 95 -32.42 16.48 34.01
N ASP A 96 -31.87 15.24 33.96
CA ASP A 96 -31.78 14.26 35.07
C ASP A 96 -32.70 13.00 35.14
N PHE A 97 -32.11 11.93 35.71
CA PHE A 97 -32.68 10.64 36.19
C PHE A 97 -33.33 9.66 35.19
N SER A 98 -33.31 8.32 35.37
CA SER A 98 -32.59 7.43 36.32
C SER A 98 -32.50 5.96 35.82
N GLU A 99 -31.80 5.09 36.56
CA GLU A 99 -31.62 3.64 36.34
C GLU A 99 -32.80 2.76 36.79
N GLU A 100 -32.94 1.56 36.20
CA GLU A 100 -33.29 0.24 36.83
C GLU A 100 -33.31 -0.81 35.69
N MET A 101 -32.46 -1.84 35.61
CA MET A 101 -32.22 -3.04 36.44
C MET A 101 -33.27 -4.17 36.39
N MET A 102 -32.80 -5.33 35.88
CA MET A 102 -33.15 -6.73 36.22
C MET A 102 -34.61 -7.20 36.26
N SER A 103 -34.90 -8.21 35.42
CA SER A 103 -35.32 -9.52 35.94
C SER A 103 -34.99 -10.65 34.95
N GLU A 104 -34.46 -11.75 35.49
CA GLU A 104 -34.32 -13.04 34.80
C GLU A 104 -35.47 -13.97 35.22
N GLN A 105 -35.90 -14.88 34.34
CA GLN A 105 -36.47 -16.14 34.79
C GLN A 105 -36.22 -17.26 33.77
N GLU A 106 -35.73 -18.39 34.25
CA GLU A 106 -35.33 -19.55 33.43
C GLU A 106 -36.53 -20.41 32.98
N GLY A 107 -36.30 -21.27 31.98
CA GLY A 107 -37.29 -22.25 31.52
C GLY A 107 -36.79 -23.15 30.39
N GLU A 108 -35.91 -24.10 30.69
CA GLU A 108 -35.71 -25.26 29.79
C GLU A 108 -36.99 -26.12 29.73
N PHE A 109 -37.31 -26.70 28.57
CA PHE A 109 -37.20 -28.17 28.37
C PHE A 109 -37.69 -28.65 26.99
N SER A 110 -36.94 -29.62 26.45
CA SER A 110 -37.31 -30.67 25.46
C SER A 110 -37.91 -30.30 24.09
N TYR A 111 -37.29 -30.87 23.05
CA TYR A 111 -37.92 -31.17 21.76
C TYR A 111 -39.07 -32.17 21.91
N GLY A 112 -40.08 -32.11 21.03
CA GLY A 112 -41.11 -33.16 20.92
C GLY A 112 -42.18 -32.92 19.86
N GLY A 113 -42.15 -33.69 18.76
CA GLY A 113 -43.29 -33.93 17.86
C GLY A 113 -43.69 -32.79 16.91
N MET A 114 -43.31 -32.90 15.63
CA MET A 114 -43.94 -32.13 14.55
C MET A 114 -45.36 -32.64 14.29
N ASN A 115 -46.38 -31.78 14.44
CA ASN A 115 -47.67 -31.80 13.71
C ASN A 115 -48.54 -30.61 14.20
N GLY A 116 -48.17 -29.39 13.82
CA GLY A 116 -48.96 -28.19 14.10
C GLY A 116 -49.82 -27.80 12.89
N VAL A 117 -51.14 -27.89 13.03
CA VAL A 117 -52.07 -27.13 12.17
C VAL A 117 -52.35 -25.82 12.88
N GLU A 118 -51.89 -24.71 12.30
CA GLU A 118 -52.20 -23.37 12.81
C GLU A 118 -53.54 -22.92 12.22
N ILE A 119 -54.48 -22.58 13.08
CA ILE A 119 -55.80 -22.04 12.73
C ILE A 119 -55.78 -20.56 13.11
N LEU A 120 -56.11 -19.69 12.15
CA LEU A 120 -56.19 -18.25 12.40
C LEU A 120 -57.56 -17.90 13.00
N ASP A 121 -57.65 -16.83 13.79
CA ASP A 121 -58.87 -16.42 14.51
C ASP A 121 -60.05 -16.01 13.60
N ASP A 122 -59.85 -15.97 12.27
CA ASP A 122 -60.92 -15.79 11.28
C ASP A 122 -61.54 -17.11 10.77
N GLY A 123 -61.01 -18.26 11.20
CA GLY A 123 -61.46 -19.59 10.79
C GLY A 123 -60.88 -20.10 9.46
N THR A 124 -59.92 -19.40 8.86
CA THR A 124 -59.18 -19.91 7.71
C THR A 124 -58.17 -20.99 8.11
N SER A 125 -57.85 -21.89 7.18
CA SER A 125 -56.88 -22.97 7.39
C SER A 125 -55.97 -23.13 6.16
N ILE A 126 -54.66 -23.21 6.39
CA ILE A 126 -53.65 -23.31 5.34
C ILE A 126 -53.14 -24.75 5.30
N VAL A 127 -53.56 -25.51 4.27
CA VAL A 127 -53.13 -26.90 4.07
C VAL A 127 -51.90 -26.93 3.17
N ALA A 128 -50.72 -27.11 3.75
CA ALA A 128 -49.48 -27.32 3.00
C ALA A 128 -49.52 -28.66 2.26
N SER A 129 -49.59 -28.62 0.93
CA SER A 129 -49.85 -29.79 0.07
C SER A 129 -48.59 -30.43 -0.56
N SER A 130 -47.38 -29.97 -0.21
CA SER A 130 -46.13 -30.61 -0.64
C SER A 130 -44.97 -30.37 0.34
N PRO A 131 -43.92 -31.22 0.36
CA PRO A 131 -42.82 -31.13 1.35
C PRO A 131 -41.83 -29.98 1.14
N SER A 132 -42.00 -29.15 0.11
CA SER A 132 -41.00 -28.15 -0.32
C SER A 132 -41.30 -26.72 0.14
N ALA A 133 -42.34 -26.52 0.96
CA ALA A 133 -42.68 -25.20 1.51
C ALA A 133 -41.79 -24.86 2.72
N PHE A 134 -40.72 -24.10 2.49
CA PHE A 134 -39.83 -23.63 3.54
C PHE A 134 -40.48 -22.48 4.34
N LEU A 135 -41.11 -22.82 5.48
CA LEU A 135 -41.78 -21.86 6.36
C LEU A 135 -40.77 -21.02 7.16
N LEU A 136 -40.60 -19.74 6.80
CA LEU A 136 -39.97 -18.76 7.70
C LEU A 136 -40.95 -18.43 8.84
N SER A 137 -40.76 -19.03 10.01
CA SER A 137 -41.37 -18.53 11.24
C SER A 137 -40.66 -17.24 11.68
N SER A 138 -41.39 -16.12 11.67
CA SER A 138 -40.82 -14.77 11.84
C SER A 138 -40.44 -14.44 13.30
N ARG A 139 -39.28 -14.94 13.75
CA ARG A 139 -38.61 -14.48 14.98
C ARG A 139 -37.28 -13.76 14.73
N ALA A 140 -37.24 -12.92 13.69
CA ALA A 140 -36.14 -11.98 13.46
C ALA A 140 -36.36 -10.68 14.26
N LYS A 141 -35.49 -10.40 15.25
CA LYS A 141 -35.28 -9.01 15.73
C LYS A 141 -34.35 -8.31 14.74
N SER A 142 -34.91 -7.79 13.63
CA SER A 142 -34.16 -7.08 12.60
C SER A 142 -34.57 -5.60 12.52
N ASN A 143 -33.66 -4.71 12.93
CA ASN A 143 -33.84 -3.26 12.81
C ASN A 143 -33.62 -2.82 11.35
N ALA A 144 -34.60 -3.09 10.48
CA ALA A 144 -34.62 -2.66 9.08
C ALA A 144 -36.01 -2.15 8.71
N ALA A 145 -36.19 -0.83 8.68
CA ALA A 145 -37.48 -0.18 8.46
C ALA A 145 -37.88 -0.17 6.96
N GLY A 146 -38.28 -1.33 6.43
CA GLY A 146 -38.90 -1.45 5.10
C GLY A 146 -40.43 -1.42 5.19
N THR A 147 -41.03 -0.23 5.14
CA THR A 147 -42.49 -0.08 5.26
C THR A 147 -43.20 -0.63 4.01
N LEU A 148 -43.85 -1.79 4.11
CA LEU A 148 -44.64 -2.37 3.03
C LEU A 148 -45.93 -1.56 2.80
N GLN A 149 -45.85 -0.56 1.92
CA GLN A 149 -47.00 0.25 1.55
C GLN A 149 -47.89 -0.49 0.54
N ALA A 150 -48.85 -1.27 1.07
CA ALA A 150 -49.91 -1.85 0.28
C ALA A 150 -50.83 -0.74 -0.29
N ASN A 151 -50.85 -0.58 -1.61
CA ASN A 151 -51.78 0.31 -2.29
C ASN A 151 -53.19 -0.28 -2.24
N ASN A 152 -54.00 0.18 -1.28
CA ASN A 152 -55.39 -0.22 -1.14
C ASN A 152 -56.27 0.36 -2.26
N ASP A 153 -56.44 -0.39 -3.34
CA ASP A 153 -57.61 -0.30 -4.21
C ASP A 153 -58.25 -1.69 -4.39
N LEU A 154 -58.83 -2.20 -3.29
CA LEU A 154 -59.45 -3.52 -3.23
C LEU A 154 -60.96 -3.41 -3.47
N SER A 155 -61.35 -2.96 -4.66
CA SER A 155 -62.76 -3.01 -5.07
C SER A 155 -63.22 -4.48 -5.19
N ALA A 156 -64.31 -4.83 -4.49
CA ALA A 156 -64.67 -6.22 -4.23
C ALA A 156 -65.20 -6.95 -5.48
N SER A 157 -64.35 -7.79 -6.09
CA SER A 157 -64.73 -8.78 -7.11
C SER A 157 -65.01 -10.14 -6.46
N THR A 158 -66.16 -10.74 -6.73
CA THR A 158 -66.63 -11.98 -6.07
C THR A 158 -66.30 -13.25 -6.86
N SER A 159 -65.13 -13.30 -7.50
CA SER A 159 -64.63 -14.50 -8.19
C SER A 159 -63.20 -14.84 -7.75
N PRO A 160 -62.79 -16.12 -7.74
CA PRO A 160 -61.48 -16.55 -7.28
C PRO A 160 -60.41 -16.33 -8.35
N GLU A 161 -60.10 -15.06 -8.64
CA GLU A 161 -58.93 -14.70 -9.43
C GLU A 161 -57.66 -14.94 -8.61
N SER A 162 -56.67 -15.61 -9.21
CA SER A 162 -55.41 -15.95 -8.56
C SER A 162 -54.53 -14.72 -8.39
N ILE A 163 -54.60 -14.09 -7.22
CA ILE A 163 -53.77 -12.92 -6.85
C ILE A 163 -52.29 -13.29 -7.00
N SER A 164 -51.69 -12.79 -8.08
CA SER A 164 -50.30 -13.05 -8.44
C SER A 164 -49.40 -12.08 -7.70
N ILE A 165 -49.05 -12.40 -6.46
CA ILE A 165 -48.10 -11.62 -5.66
C ILE A 165 -46.72 -11.75 -6.30
N ASN A 166 -46.32 -10.76 -7.11
CA ASN A 166 -44.95 -10.58 -7.56
C ASN A 166 -44.08 -10.20 -6.36
N LEU A 167 -43.65 -11.21 -5.60
CA LEU A 167 -42.68 -11.04 -4.53
C LEU A 167 -41.33 -10.70 -5.17
N SER A 168 -41.00 -9.40 -5.22
CA SER A 168 -39.69 -8.92 -5.63
C SER A 168 -38.65 -9.37 -4.60
N VAL A 169 -38.12 -10.59 -4.77
CA VAL A 169 -37.01 -11.10 -3.97
C VAL A 169 -35.86 -10.12 -4.12
N MET A 170 -35.49 -9.43 -3.04
CA MET A 170 -34.32 -8.57 -3.03
C MET A 170 -33.12 -9.42 -3.43
N LYS A 171 -32.42 -9.00 -4.48
CA LYS A 171 -31.27 -9.74 -5.03
C LYS A 171 -30.16 -9.77 -3.97
N VAL A 172 -30.00 -10.92 -3.30
CA VAL A 172 -29.23 -11.04 -2.05
C VAL A 172 -27.74 -10.70 -2.24
N ARG A 173 -27.20 -10.91 -3.43
CA ARG A 173 -25.86 -10.49 -3.89
C ARG A 173 -25.91 -10.21 -5.38
N PHE A 174 -25.00 -9.40 -5.91
CA PHE A 174 -24.84 -9.24 -7.35
C PHE A 174 -23.86 -10.31 -7.85
N ASP A 175 -24.33 -11.36 -8.53
CA ASP A 175 -23.43 -12.32 -9.18
C ASP A 175 -23.01 -11.75 -10.55
N VAL A 176 -21.71 -11.81 -10.90
CA VAL A 176 -21.21 -11.35 -12.20
C VAL A 176 -21.89 -12.06 -13.38
N ARG A 177 -22.33 -13.32 -13.17
CA ARG A 177 -23.00 -14.13 -14.19
C ARG A 177 -24.38 -13.60 -14.58
N ASP A 178 -25.06 -12.88 -13.68
CA ASP A 178 -26.35 -12.25 -13.98
C ASP A 178 -26.24 -11.12 -15.02
N PHE A 179 -25.02 -10.63 -15.26
CA PHE A 179 -24.68 -9.60 -16.25
C PHE A 179 -24.06 -10.19 -17.53
N GLY A 180 -24.01 -11.52 -17.64
CA GLY A 180 -23.52 -12.25 -18.81
C GLY A 180 -22.06 -12.69 -18.76
N ALA A 181 -21.35 -12.50 -17.64
CA ALA A 181 -19.95 -12.93 -17.51
C ALA A 181 -19.85 -14.47 -17.52
N VAL A 182 -18.96 -15.01 -18.34
CA VAL A 182 -18.83 -16.45 -18.60
C VAL A 182 -17.81 -17.10 -17.66
N GLY A 183 -16.60 -16.52 -17.56
CA GLY A 183 -15.53 -17.05 -16.72
C GLY A 183 -14.85 -18.31 -17.27
N ASP A 184 -14.72 -18.45 -18.60
CA ASP A 184 -14.12 -19.60 -19.30
C ASP A 184 -12.63 -19.43 -19.68
N GLY A 185 -12.05 -18.24 -19.47
CA GLY A 185 -10.68 -17.87 -19.82
C GLY A 185 -10.47 -17.50 -21.29
N VAL A 186 -11.54 -17.36 -22.08
CA VAL A 186 -11.49 -17.11 -23.53
C VAL A 186 -12.45 -16.01 -23.97
N THR A 187 -13.63 -15.94 -23.35
CA THR A 187 -14.62 -14.88 -23.55
C THR A 187 -14.16 -13.61 -22.83
N ASP A 188 -14.14 -12.49 -23.55
CA ASP A 188 -13.88 -11.17 -22.94
C ASP A 188 -15.08 -10.74 -22.09
N ASP A 189 -14.90 -10.80 -20.78
CA ASP A 189 -15.90 -10.55 -19.76
C ASP A 189 -15.89 -9.08 -19.27
N THR A 190 -14.98 -8.22 -19.74
CA THR A 190 -14.84 -6.81 -19.28
C THR A 190 -16.18 -6.08 -19.26
N ALA A 191 -16.97 -6.16 -20.33
CA ALA A 191 -18.23 -5.43 -20.43
C ALA A 191 -19.29 -5.93 -19.43
N ALA A 192 -19.34 -7.24 -19.19
CA ALA A 192 -20.26 -7.86 -18.22
C ALA A 192 -19.83 -7.57 -16.77
N LEU A 193 -18.53 -7.64 -16.50
CA LEU A 193 -17.95 -7.32 -15.19
C LEU A 193 -18.13 -5.83 -14.84
N GLN A 194 -17.92 -4.92 -15.79
CA GLN A 194 -18.16 -3.49 -15.56
C GLN A 194 -19.65 -3.20 -15.34
N ALA A 195 -20.55 -3.81 -16.13
CA ALA A 195 -21.99 -3.69 -15.90
C ALA A 195 -22.41 -4.22 -14.52
N ALA A 196 -21.77 -5.29 -14.04
CA ALA A 196 -21.98 -5.83 -12.70
C ALA A 196 -21.47 -4.89 -11.59
N LEU A 197 -20.27 -4.29 -11.77
CA LEU A 197 -19.70 -3.29 -10.86
C LEU A 197 -20.55 -2.01 -10.77
N ASP A 198 -21.07 -1.54 -11.91
CA ASP A 198 -21.94 -0.36 -11.96
C ASP A 198 -23.32 -0.63 -11.34
N ALA A 199 -23.86 -1.84 -11.52
CA ALA A 199 -25.12 -2.24 -10.90
C ALA A 199 -24.99 -2.54 -9.39
N ALA A 200 -23.83 -3.02 -8.94
CA ALA A 200 -23.51 -3.29 -7.54
C ALA A 200 -22.92 -2.06 -6.81
N ALA A 201 -22.98 -0.86 -7.40
CA ALA A 201 -22.42 0.36 -6.83
C ALA A 201 -22.99 0.66 -5.43
N GLY A 202 -22.13 0.63 -4.42
CA GLY A 202 -22.53 0.79 -3.02
C GLY A 202 -23.08 -0.48 -2.34
N GLN A 203 -22.91 -1.64 -2.97
CA GLN A 203 -23.38 -2.95 -2.50
C GLN A 203 -22.28 -4.03 -2.65
N GLU A 204 -22.64 -5.31 -2.49
CA GLU A 204 -21.72 -6.44 -2.62
C GLU A 204 -21.80 -7.08 -4.02
N LEU A 205 -20.66 -7.13 -4.71
CA LEU A 205 -20.44 -7.85 -5.96
C LEU A 205 -19.72 -9.17 -5.68
N PHE A 206 -20.30 -10.26 -6.17
CA PHE A 206 -19.78 -11.62 -6.03
C PHE A 206 -19.16 -12.10 -7.35
N LEU A 207 -17.84 -12.26 -7.35
CA LEU A 207 -17.04 -12.85 -8.43
C LEU A 207 -16.92 -14.36 -8.17
N GLY A 208 -17.94 -15.15 -8.51
CA GLY A 208 -17.88 -16.61 -8.32
C GLY A 208 -16.74 -17.28 -9.08
N THR A 209 -16.38 -18.51 -8.69
CA THR A 209 -15.29 -19.31 -9.29
C THR A 209 -15.38 -19.31 -10.83
N GLY A 210 -14.27 -19.01 -11.50
CA GLY A 210 -14.16 -18.86 -12.96
C GLY A 210 -12.92 -18.06 -13.35
N THR A 211 -12.52 -18.13 -14.62
CA THR A 211 -11.42 -17.31 -15.18
C THR A 211 -12.01 -16.30 -16.14
N TYR A 212 -12.12 -15.05 -15.72
CA TYR A 212 -12.73 -13.98 -16.50
C TYR A 212 -11.64 -13.19 -17.21
N LEU A 213 -11.61 -13.25 -18.55
CA LEU A 213 -10.66 -12.47 -19.34
C LEU A 213 -11.14 -11.01 -19.36
N ILE A 214 -10.25 -10.07 -19.09
CA ILE A 214 -10.52 -8.63 -19.17
C ILE A 214 -9.53 -7.95 -20.11
N SER A 215 -10.06 -7.25 -21.11
CA SER A 215 -9.28 -6.51 -22.11
C SER A 215 -8.96 -5.07 -21.68
N ASP A 216 -9.88 -4.45 -20.94
CA ASP A 216 -9.81 -3.06 -20.43
C ASP A 216 -10.13 -2.99 -18.93
N SER A 217 -9.81 -1.84 -18.35
CA SER A 217 -9.76 -1.53 -16.93
C SER A 217 -11.12 -1.48 -16.23
N LEU A 218 -11.27 -2.22 -15.13
CA LEU A 218 -12.50 -2.25 -14.32
C LEU A 218 -12.54 -1.14 -13.27
N LYS A 219 -13.69 -0.46 -13.18
CA LYS A 219 -13.90 0.77 -12.40
C LYS A 219 -14.92 0.58 -11.29
N ILE A 220 -14.43 0.60 -10.04
CA ILE A 220 -15.17 0.32 -8.81
C ILE A 220 -15.75 1.62 -8.22
N SER A 221 -17.04 1.65 -7.92
CA SER A 221 -17.69 2.79 -7.26
C SER A 221 -17.47 2.81 -5.74
N SER A 222 -17.53 3.98 -5.11
CA SER A 222 -17.58 4.10 -3.64
C SER A 222 -18.60 3.18 -2.96
N ASN A 223 -18.30 2.75 -1.73
CA ASN A 223 -19.06 1.81 -0.88
C ASN A 223 -19.25 0.40 -1.48
N THR A 224 -18.51 0.03 -2.53
CA THR A 224 -18.65 -1.26 -3.22
C THR A 224 -17.67 -2.30 -2.63
N ARG A 225 -18.17 -3.52 -2.42
CA ARG A 225 -17.40 -4.65 -1.87
C ARG A 225 -17.37 -5.78 -2.89
N MET A 226 -16.21 -6.05 -3.49
CA MET A 226 -16.04 -7.13 -4.47
C MET A 226 -15.38 -8.34 -3.81
N ILE A 227 -16.05 -9.49 -3.86
CA ILE A 227 -15.67 -10.71 -3.11
C ILE A 227 -15.65 -11.91 -4.06
N GLY A 228 -14.57 -12.69 -4.05
CA GLY A 228 -14.46 -13.96 -4.77
C GLY A 228 -14.60 -15.20 -3.88
N GLU A 229 -14.23 -16.36 -4.45
CA GLU A 229 -14.16 -17.67 -3.79
C GLU A 229 -12.70 -18.15 -3.60
N GLY A 230 -11.80 -17.20 -3.35
CA GLY A 230 -10.36 -17.41 -3.25
C GLY A 230 -9.71 -17.56 -4.63
N SER A 231 -8.67 -18.40 -4.71
CA SER A 231 -7.86 -18.60 -5.92
C SER A 231 -8.60 -19.20 -7.13
N GLY A 232 -9.84 -19.66 -6.94
CA GLY A 232 -10.74 -20.11 -8.02
C GLY A 232 -11.43 -18.96 -8.78
N SER A 233 -11.49 -17.76 -8.20
CA SER A 233 -12.06 -16.57 -8.84
C SER A 233 -10.95 -15.73 -9.45
N VAL A 234 -10.74 -15.83 -10.76
CA VAL A 234 -9.57 -15.26 -11.44
C VAL A 234 -10.00 -14.17 -12.42
N LEU A 235 -9.54 -12.93 -12.21
CA LEU A 235 -9.48 -11.90 -13.23
C LEU A 235 -8.16 -12.06 -14.00
N GLN A 236 -8.22 -12.26 -15.32
CA GLN A 236 -7.05 -12.45 -16.17
C GLN A 236 -6.95 -11.34 -17.21
N PHE A 237 -5.79 -10.70 -17.33
CA PHE A 237 -5.48 -9.71 -18.36
C PHE A 237 -4.18 -10.05 -19.09
N THR A 238 -3.95 -9.41 -20.24
CA THR A 238 -2.79 -9.71 -21.10
C THR A 238 -1.99 -8.47 -21.45
N TRP A 239 -0.68 -8.56 -21.24
CA TRP A 239 0.34 -7.69 -21.83
C TRP A 239 1.46 -8.55 -22.41
N THR A 240 2.29 -7.99 -23.31
CA THR A 240 3.45 -8.68 -23.89
C THR A 240 4.66 -7.75 -23.94
N ASP A 241 5.86 -8.32 -24.02
CA ASP A 241 7.11 -7.55 -23.99
C ASP A 241 7.22 -6.66 -25.25
N GLY A 242 7.11 -5.34 -25.06
CA GLY A 242 7.09 -4.36 -26.16
C GLY A 242 5.70 -4.06 -26.76
N SER A 243 4.62 -4.55 -26.15
CA SER A 243 3.25 -4.07 -26.42
C SER A 243 2.58 -3.60 -25.13
N GLU A 244 2.21 -2.32 -25.10
CA GLU A 244 1.60 -1.67 -23.95
C GLU A 244 0.24 -2.33 -23.62
N GLY A 245 0.06 -2.71 -22.35
CA GLY A 245 -1.25 -3.03 -21.79
C GLY A 245 -1.90 -1.77 -21.23
N GLY A 246 -3.10 -1.89 -20.64
CA GLY A 246 -3.67 -0.77 -19.89
C GLY A 246 -2.79 -0.38 -18.69
N ASP A 247 -2.81 0.90 -18.31
CA ASP A 247 -2.06 1.45 -17.17
C ASP A 247 -2.32 0.66 -15.86
N TYR A 248 -3.56 0.21 -15.67
CA TYR A 248 -4.03 -0.64 -14.57
C TYR A 248 -5.21 -1.48 -15.05
N TYR A 249 -5.56 -2.54 -14.32
CA TYR A 249 -6.74 -3.38 -14.65
C TYR A 249 -7.87 -3.34 -13.62
N LEU A 250 -7.62 -2.86 -12.40
CA LEU A 250 -8.66 -2.68 -11.38
C LEU A 250 -8.42 -1.39 -10.57
N GLY A 251 -9.37 -0.48 -10.57
CA GLY A 251 -9.22 0.82 -9.91
C GLY A 251 -10.54 1.47 -9.52
N ASN A 252 -10.47 2.58 -8.77
CA ASN A 252 -11.66 3.32 -8.36
C ASN A 252 -12.19 4.24 -9.47
N LYS A 253 -13.52 4.38 -9.53
CA LYS A 253 -14.25 4.99 -10.65
C LYS A 253 -14.00 6.49 -10.80
N ASN A 254 -13.89 7.21 -9.69
CA ASN A 254 -13.66 8.65 -9.65
C ASN A 254 -12.17 9.00 -9.49
N ARG A 255 -11.25 8.15 -10.00
CA ARG A 255 -9.79 8.40 -9.94
C ARG A 255 -9.30 9.64 -10.69
N SER A 256 -10.12 10.20 -11.60
CA SER A 256 -9.75 11.31 -12.49
C SER A 256 -10.26 12.69 -12.05
N ASP A 257 -11.42 12.79 -11.39
CA ASP A 257 -12.05 14.07 -10.97
C ASP A 257 -11.17 14.83 -9.97
N GLU A 258 -10.49 15.91 -10.35
CA GLU A 258 -9.59 16.68 -9.46
C GLU A 258 -10.21 17.14 -8.12
N THR A 259 -11.54 17.15 -8.02
CA THR A 259 -12.29 17.57 -6.82
C THR A 259 -12.53 16.41 -5.84
N ASN A 260 -12.95 15.24 -6.34
CA ASN A 260 -13.48 14.15 -5.52
C ASN A 260 -12.72 12.83 -5.69
N GLY A 261 -12.56 12.12 -4.58
CA GLY A 261 -12.12 10.72 -4.54
C GLY A 261 -13.27 9.74 -4.34
N ASP A 262 -12.94 8.46 -4.18
CA ASP A 262 -13.86 7.42 -3.74
C ASP A 262 -13.66 7.06 -2.26
N TYR A 263 -14.58 6.30 -1.68
CA TYR A 263 -14.49 5.87 -0.29
C TYR A 263 -15.14 4.51 -0.05
N ASN A 264 -14.70 3.81 1.02
CA ASN A 264 -15.22 2.52 1.47
C ASN A 264 -15.20 1.43 0.37
N ILE A 265 -14.05 1.22 -0.27
CA ILE A 265 -13.86 0.17 -1.29
C ILE A 265 -13.22 -1.07 -0.66
N GLU A 266 -13.82 -2.25 -0.82
CA GLU A 266 -13.23 -3.52 -0.42
C GLU A 266 -13.03 -4.47 -1.61
N LEU A 267 -11.84 -5.08 -1.68
CA LEU A 267 -11.45 -6.12 -2.63
C LEU A 267 -11.01 -7.36 -1.84
N ARG A 268 -11.70 -8.48 -2.05
CA ARG A 268 -11.59 -9.66 -1.18
C ARG A 268 -11.50 -10.97 -1.95
N ASP A 269 -10.56 -11.82 -1.53
CA ASP A 269 -10.59 -13.26 -1.79
C ASP A 269 -10.76 -13.64 -3.27
N PHE A 270 -9.95 -13.03 -4.15
CA PHE A 270 -9.87 -13.36 -5.58
C PHE A 270 -8.42 -13.33 -6.09
N LYS A 271 -8.20 -13.73 -7.33
CA LYS A 271 -6.90 -13.72 -7.99
C LYS A 271 -6.88 -12.78 -9.19
N LEU A 272 -5.79 -12.05 -9.38
CA LEU A 272 -5.55 -11.13 -10.49
C LEU A 272 -4.26 -11.55 -11.22
N VAL A 273 -4.37 -11.89 -12.50
CA VAL A 273 -3.29 -12.47 -13.32
C VAL A 273 -3.03 -11.63 -14.55
N GLY A 274 -1.84 -11.04 -14.64
CA GLY A 274 -1.35 -10.47 -15.89
C GLY A 274 -0.49 -11.43 -16.72
N GLY A 275 0.06 -10.88 -17.82
CA GLY A 275 1.22 -11.41 -18.53
C GLY A 275 0.98 -12.64 -19.39
N ASN A 276 1.17 -12.48 -20.71
CA ASN A 276 1.18 -13.60 -21.65
C ASN A 276 2.59 -14.24 -21.72
N SER A 277 3.52 -13.62 -22.45
CA SER A 277 4.96 -14.00 -22.51
C SER A 277 5.83 -13.34 -21.43
N GLY A 278 5.28 -12.34 -20.75
CA GLY A 278 6.01 -11.28 -20.05
C GLY A 278 7.09 -11.75 -19.07
N ASN A 279 8.29 -11.17 -19.20
CA ASN A 279 9.37 -11.33 -18.24
C ASN A 279 9.00 -10.64 -16.91
N PRO A 280 9.14 -11.26 -15.72
CA PRO A 280 8.77 -10.62 -14.44
C PRO A 280 9.69 -9.47 -13.98
N TYR A 281 10.48 -8.84 -14.85
CA TYR A 281 10.97 -7.45 -14.67
C TYR A 281 10.08 -6.42 -15.41
N GLY A 282 8.94 -6.86 -15.95
CA GLY A 282 8.09 -6.04 -16.81
C GLY A 282 8.79 -5.65 -18.12
N VAL A 283 8.25 -4.63 -18.78
CA VAL A 283 8.90 -4.02 -19.94
C VAL A 283 10.04 -3.10 -19.51
N ALA A 284 11.12 -3.11 -20.29
CA ALA A 284 12.23 -2.16 -20.17
C ALA A 284 11.90 -0.78 -20.76
N THR A 285 10.92 -0.72 -21.65
CA THR A 285 10.50 0.49 -22.41
C THR A 285 9.01 0.44 -22.71
N GLY A 286 8.31 1.58 -22.58
CA GLY A 286 6.86 1.72 -22.80
C GLY A 286 6.05 1.76 -21.51
N VAL A 287 4.74 1.94 -21.64
CA VAL A 287 3.77 1.94 -20.52
C VAL A 287 3.84 0.62 -19.73
N ILE A 288 3.88 0.74 -18.40
CA ILE A 288 3.76 -0.38 -17.47
C ILE A 288 2.31 -0.60 -17.04
N THR A 289 1.95 -1.85 -16.78
CA THR A 289 0.60 -2.25 -16.38
C THR A 289 0.59 -2.64 -14.91
N HIS A 290 -0.14 -1.87 -14.10
CA HIS A 290 -0.42 -2.19 -12.70
C HIS A 290 -1.52 -3.26 -12.57
N GLY A 291 -1.52 -3.96 -11.44
CA GLY A 291 -2.65 -4.82 -11.07
C GLY A 291 -3.82 -3.97 -10.58
N ILE A 292 -3.69 -3.51 -9.34
CA ILE A 292 -4.65 -2.64 -8.66
C ILE A 292 -4.08 -1.22 -8.59
N PHE A 293 -4.88 -0.19 -8.93
CA PHE A 293 -4.49 1.22 -8.78
C PHE A 293 -5.64 2.03 -8.15
N LEU A 294 -5.49 2.36 -6.86
CA LEU A 294 -6.44 3.16 -6.09
C LEU A 294 -5.91 4.59 -5.92
N ARG A 295 -6.57 5.57 -6.52
CA ARG A 295 -6.21 7.00 -6.48
C ARG A 295 -7.30 7.80 -5.78
N ARG A 296 -6.93 8.44 -4.66
CA ARG A 296 -7.80 9.22 -3.79
C ARG A 296 -8.94 8.38 -3.23
N VAL A 297 -8.57 7.40 -2.41
CA VAL A 297 -9.54 6.50 -1.76
C VAL A 297 -9.43 6.65 -0.24
N THR A 298 -10.56 6.94 0.40
CA THR A 298 -10.67 7.00 1.86
C THR A 298 -11.32 5.73 2.38
N ASN A 299 -10.65 5.01 3.28
CA ASN A 299 -11.00 3.66 3.73
C ASN A 299 -11.02 2.66 2.56
N ALA A 300 -9.84 2.10 2.23
CA ALA A 300 -9.73 0.98 1.30
C ALA A 300 -9.29 -0.29 2.02
N LEU A 301 -9.76 -1.45 1.58
CA LEU A 301 -9.26 -2.75 2.02
C LEU A 301 -9.01 -3.66 0.82
N VAL A 302 -7.80 -4.20 0.69
CA VAL A 302 -7.46 -5.31 -0.21
C VAL A 302 -7.00 -6.47 0.67
N THR A 303 -7.73 -7.58 0.68
CA THR A 303 -7.39 -8.75 1.51
C THR A 303 -7.65 -10.09 0.85
N GLY A 304 -6.77 -11.07 1.11
CA GLY A 304 -6.87 -12.41 0.53
C GLY A 304 -6.72 -12.43 -1.00
N VAL A 305 -6.22 -11.34 -1.60
CA VAL A 305 -6.06 -11.22 -3.04
C VAL A 305 -4.70 -11.77 -3.45
N GLU A 306 -4.69 -12.62 -4.48
CA GLU A 306 -3.45 -13.10 -5.11
C GLU A 306 -3.18 -12.30 -6.38
N ILE A 307 -2.11 -11.51 -6.42
CA ILE A 307 -1.72 -10.68 -7.58
C ILE A 307 -0.42 -11.24 -8.18
N GLN A 308 -0.42 -11.49 -9.48
CA GLN A 308 0.78 -11.98 -10.17
C GLN A 308 0.95 -11.48 -11.60
N LYS A 309 2.20 -11.40 -12.06
CA LYS A 309 2.59 -11.09 -13.45
C LYS A 309 2.11 -9.72 -13.97
N THR A 310 2.14 -8.69 -13.15
CA THR A 310 2.03 -7.29 -13.59
C THR A 310 3.37 -6.83 -14.16
N SER A 311 3.38 -6.01 -15.23
CA SER A 311 4.63 -5.39 -15.72
C SER A 311 5.03 -4.16 -14.90
N GLY A 312 4.04 -3.49 -14.31
CA GLY A 312 4.19 -2.47 -13.28
C GLY A 312 3.89 -3.01 -11.88
N PHE A 313 3.69 -2.10 -10.93
CA PHE A 313 3.35 -2.40 -9.53
C PHE A 313 2.17 -3.37 -9.38
N ALA A 314 2.19 -4.26 -8.38
CA ALA A 314 1.03 -5.11 -8.10
C ALA A 314 -0.13 -4.32 -7.48
N ILE A 315 0.16 -3.47 -6.48
CA ILE A 315 -0.76 -2.45 -5.97
C ILE A 315 -0.08 -1.09 -6.00
N CYS A 316 -0.67 -0.14 -6.71
CA CYS A 316 -0.34 1.28 -6.66
C CYS A 316 -1.40 2.04 -5.85
N ASN A 317 -0.98 2.97 -4.99
CA ASN A 317 -1.90 3.91 -4.38
C ASN A 317 -1.36 5.34 -4.30
N VAL A 318 -2.23 6.31 -4.60
CA VAL A 318 -1.91 7.74 -4.66
C VAL A 318 -2.98 8.53 -3.89
N GLY A 319 -2.60 9.16 -2.78
CA GLY A 319 -3.50 9.91 -1.91
C GLY A 319 -4.51 9.03 -1.16
N MET A 320 -4.03 7.94 -0.58
CA MET A 320 -4.84 7.00 0.21
C MET A 320 -4.98 7.48 1.66
N ILE A 321 -6.20 7.48 2.19
CA ILE A 321 -6.48 7.72 3.61
C ILE A 321 -7.07 6.44 4.21
N ASN A 322 -6.54 5.96 5.33
CA ASN A 322 -6.97 4.72 6.01
C ASN A 322 -6.92 3.47 5.11
N GLY A 323 -5.87 3.33 4.29
CA GLY A 323 -5.67 2.16 3.42
C GLY A 323 -5.24 0.91 4.19
N LYS A 324 -5.76 -0.26 3.82
CA LYS A 324 -5.39 -1.55 4.42
C LYS A 324 -5.12 -2.59 3.34
N PHE A 325 -3.90 -3.11 3.30
CA PHE A 325 -3.50 -4.19 2.41
C PHE A 325 -3.02 -5.37 3.27
N THR A 326 -3.84 -6.41 3.42
CA THR A 326 -3.58 -7.48 4.40
C THR A 326 -3.82 -8.88 3.87
N ASN A 327 -3.02 -9.87 4.28
CA ASN A 327 -3.21 -11.28 3.89
C ASN A 327 -3.17 -11.55 2.37
N ASN A 328 -2.55 -10.66 1.58
CA ASN A 328 -2.43 -10.82 0.13
C ASN A 328 -1.17 -11.62 -0.24
N ILE A 329 -1.17 -12.22 -1.43
CA ILE A 329 0.02 -12.88 -1.99
C ILE A 329 0.39 -12.18 -3.30
N ILE A 330 1.59 -11.63 -3.36
CA ILE A 330 2.09 -10.82 -4.48
C ILE A 330 3.34 -11.48 -5.05
N ARG A 331 3.33 -11.87 -6.33
CA ARG A 331 4.48 -12.56 -6.95
C ARG A 331 4.73 -12.26 -8.42
N ASP A 332 5.97 -12.44 -8.86
CA ASP A 332 6.37 -12.36 -10.28
C ASP A 332 6.04 -10.99 -10.91
N VAL A 333 6.26 -9.92 -10.16
CA VAL A 333 5.88 -8.53 -10.50
C VAL A 333 7.07 -7.75 -11.08
N GLY A 334 6.82 -6.96 -12.12
CA GLY A 334 7.86 -6.22 -12.85
C GLY A 334 8.46 -4.99 -12.16
N ARG A 335 7.78 -4.43 -11.16
CA ARG A 335 8.26 -3.33 -10.29
C ARG A 335 7.98 -3.72 -8.83
N ASP A 336 7.52 -2.76 -8.03
CA ASP A 336 7.20 -2.91 -6.61
C ASP A 336 6.04 -3.88 -6.36
N GLY A 337 6.04 -4.50 -5.18
CA GLY A 337 4.88 -5.27 -4.69
C GLY A 337 3.70 -4.35 -4.33
N ILE A 338 3.92 -3.46 -3.36
CA ILE A 338 2.98 -2.39 -3.00
C ILE A 338 3.75 -1.07 -2.97
N THR A 339 3.31 -0.09 -3.77
CA THR A 339 3.88 1.26 -3.81
C THR A 339 2.85 2.31 -3.43
N SER A 340 3.30 3.37 -2.75
CA SER A 340 2.42 4.32 -2.07
C SER A 340 2.94 5.77 -2.13
N PHE A 341 2.10 6.68 -2.59
CA PHE A 341 2.39 8.11 -2.71
C PHE A 341 1.24 8.95 -2.11
N PRO A 342 1.50 10.17 -1.59
CA PRO A 342 0.45 11.17 -1.38
C PRO A 342 -0.01 11.72 -2.74
N LEU A 343 -1.20 12.35 -2.80
CA LEU A 343 -1.51 13.20 -3.93
C LEU A 343 -0.82 14.55 -3.77
N ILE A 344 -0.12 14.98 -4.80
CA ILE A 344 0.60 16.25 -4.85
C ILE A 344 0.14 17.04 -6.08
N LYS A 345 0.33 18.35 -6.00
CA LYS A 345 0.17 19.28 -7.09
C LYS A 345 1.43 20.13 -7.22
N ASP A 346 2.05 20.09 -8.39
CA ASP A 346 3.28 20.83 -8.66
C ASP A 346 3.14 22.31 -8.35
N ASN A 347 4.13 22.87 -7.64
CA ASN A 347 4.19 24.26 -7.18
C ASN A 347 3.13 24.67 -6.14
N ASP A 348 2.37 23.73 -5.55
CA ASP A 348 1.45 23.99 -4.44
C ASP A 348 1.80 23.15 -3.19
N PRO A 349 2.80 23.57 -2.38
CA PRO A 349 3.18 22.86 -1.15
C PRO A 349 2.12 22.91 -0.05
N ASN A 350 0.99 23.60 -0.26
CA ASN A 350 -0.16 23.64 0.66
C ASN A 350 -1.30 22.72 0.21
N PHE A 351 -1.14 21.98 -0.89
CA PHE A 351 -2.16 21.10 -1.44
C PHE A 351 -2.42 19.89 -0.52
N ASN A 352 -3.36 20.05 0.41
CA ASN A 352 -3.69 19.07 1.46
C ASN A 352 -4.90 18.16 1.11
N ASN A 353 -5.30 18.10 -0.16
CA ASN A 353 -6.37 17.20 -0.61
C ASN A 353 -5.78 15.83 -0.94
N TYR A 354 -6.20 14.79 -0.21
CA TYR A 354 -5.72 13.41 -0.35
C TYR A 354 -4.21 13.22 -0.06
N PRO A 355 -3.76 13.50 1.18
CA PRO A 355 -2.46 13.02 1.67
C PRO A 355 -2.40 11.48 1.69
N LEU A 356 -1.23 10.93 2.00
CA LEU A 356 -1.07 9.51 2.34
C LEU A 356 -1.04 9.36 3.86
N ASP A 357 -2.13 8.87 4.45
CA ASP A 357 -2.30 8.83 5.92
C ASP A 357 -2.99 7.53 6.36
N GLY A 358 -2.51 6.91 7.45
CA GLY A 358 -3.14 5.75 8.08
C GLY A 358 -3.04 4.45 7.28
N LEU A 359 -1.96 4.25 6.55
CA LEU A 359 -1.72 3.05 5.72
C LEU A 359 -1.25 1.85 6.58
N VAL A 360 -1.92 0.70 6.45
CA VAL A 360 -1.53 -0.56 7.09
C VAL A 360 -1.26 -1.64 6.05
N ILE A 361 -0.04 -2.18 6.04
CA ILE A 361 0.39 -3.29 5.19
C ILE A 361 0.81 -4.45 6.09
N SER A 362 -0.02 -5.48 6.24
CA SER A 362 0.29 -6.56 7.19
C SER A 362 -0.13 -7.98 6.82
N ASN A 363 0.70 -8.95 7.23
CA ASN A 363 0.50 -10.38 6.99
C ASN A 363 0.47 -10.75 5.49
N ASN A 364 1.05 -9.93 4.61
CA ASN A 364 1.15 -10.23 3.18
C ASN A 364 2.41 -11.06 2.88
N GLN A 365 2.40 -11.76 1.74
CA GLN A 365 3.53 -12.55 1.25
C GLN A 365 4.00 -12.02 -0.10
N PHE A 366 5.29 -11.72 -0.21
CA PHE A 366 5.92 -11.13 -1.39
C PHE A 366 7.01 -12.07 -1.93
N TYR A 367 6.98 -12.35 -3.23
CA TYR A 367 7.93 -13.26 -3.87
C TYR A 367 8.40 -12.73 -5.22
N ASN A 368 9.71 -12.80 -5.47
CA ASN A 368 10.27 -12.68 -6.83
C ASN A 368 9.78 -11.42 -7.57
N LEU A 369 10.13 -10.23 -7.04
CA LEU A 369 9.74 -8.92 -7.59
C LEU A 369 10.90 -8.28 -8.36
N GLY A 370 10.61 -7.32 -9.24
CA GLY A 370 11.63 -6.55 -9.98
C GLY A 370 12.25 -5.42 -9.15
N ASP A 371 11.41 -4.76 -8.34
CA ASP A 371 11.76 -3.66 -7.45
C ASP A 371 11.26 -3.92 -6.02
N ASP A 372 11.19 -2.90 -5.18
CA ASP A 372 10.87 -2.97 -3.74
C ASP A 372 9.61 -3.78 -3.38
N ALA A 373 9.66 -4.61 -2.34
CA ALA A 373 8.44 -5.32 -1.93
C ALA A 373 7.38 -4.38 -1.36
N ILE A 374 7.79 -3.40 -0.55
CA ILE A 374 6.92 -2.35 -0.01
C ILE A 374 7.64 -1.00 -0.10
N ALA A 375 7.04 -0.04 -0.80
CA ALA A 375 7.54 1.32 -0.95
C ALA A 375 6.52 2.39 -0.50
N VAL A 376 7.02 3.43 0.17
CA VAL A 376 6.26 4.64 0.53
C VAL A 376 7.13 5.88 0.30
N HIS A 377 6.65 6.78 -0.56
CA HIS A 377 7.41 7.95 -1.00
C HIS A 377 6.71 9.27 -0.66
N ALA A 378 7.47 10.28 -0.26
CA ALA A 378 6.94 11.60 0.09
C ALA A 378 6.49 12.46 -1.11
N GLY A 379 6.85 12.07 -2.34
CA GLY A 379 6.27 12.70 -3.52
C GLY A 379 6.72 12.21 -4.88
N THR A 380 6.69 13.13 -5.84
CA THR A 380 7.12 12.97 -7.23
C THR A 380 8.56 13.43 -7.40
N ARG A 381 9.12 13.32 -8.62
CA ARG A 381 10.46 13.84 -8.94
C ARG A 381 10.64 15.31 -8.61
N THR A 382 9.58 16.08 -8.85
CA THR A 382 9.54 17.55 -8.94
C THR A 382 8.84 18.22 -7.76
N SER A 383 8.13 17.46 -6.92
CA SER A 383 7.26 18.04 -5.90
C SER A 383 6.93 17.10 -4.74
N PHE A 384 6.61 17.70 -3.59
CA PHE A 384 6.15 17.03 -2.37
C PHE A 384 5.32 17.98 -1.50
N ASN A 385 4.58 17.43 -0.53
CA ASN A 385 3.82 18.23 0.43
C ASN A 385 4.61 18.39 1.75
N LEU A 386 5.22 19.58 1.94
CA LEU A 386 5.96 19.94 3.17
C LEU A 386 5.10 19.92 4.44
N ASN A 387 3.81 20.21 4.33
CA ASN A 387 2.90 20.31 5.47
C ASN A 387 2.31 18.92 5.84
N HIS A 388 2.18 18.04 4.86
CA HIS A 388 1.60 16.70 4.99
C HIS A 388 2.40 15.62 4.25
N PRO A 389 3.67 15.36 4.65
CA PRO A 389 4.37 14.14 4.24
C PRO A 389 3.63 12.89 4.72
N PRO A 390 3.81 11.72 4.07
CA PRO A 390 3.15 10.47 4.42
C PRO A 390 3.33 10.11 5.88
N ARG A 391 2.24 9.71 6.55
CA ARG A 391 2.26 9.49 8.00
C ARG A 391 1.32 8.40 8.50
N ASN A 392 1.51 7.99 9.76
CA ASN A 392 0.78 6.92 10.43
C ASN A 392 0.87 5.58 9.67
N ILE A 393 2.08 5.24 9.21
CA ILE A 393 2.34 4.08 8.35
C ILE A 393 2.70 2.85 9.20
N THR A 394 2.01 1.73 9.01
CA THR A 394 2.29 0.46 9.73
C THR A 394 2.58 -0.66 8.74
N ILE A 395 3.79 -1.22 8.79
CA ILE A 395 4.22 -2.36 7.97
C ILE A 395 4.63 -3.51 8.88
N THR A 396 3.80 -4.55 9.01
CA THR A 396 4.03 -5.58 10.04
C THR A 396 3.65 -7.01 9.67
N ASN A 397 4.39 -7.99 10.20
CA ASN A 397 4.19 -9.43 9.98
C ASN A 397 4.23 -9.87 8.50
N ASN A 398 4.86 -9.11 7.59
CA ASN A 398 4.94 -9.50 6.18
C ASN A 398 6.13 -10.44 5.94
N THR A 399 5.98 -11.42 5.03
CA THR A 399 7.07 -12.26 4.54
C THR A 399 7.50 -11.77 3.17
N ILE A 400 8.78 -11.45 3.01
CA ILE A 400 9.38 -10.93 1.78
C ILE A 400 10.53 -11.84 1.36
N VAL A 401 10.39 -12.47 0.19
CA VAL A 401 11.46 -13.19 -0.50
C VAL A 401 11.79 -12.43 -1.77
N GLY A 402 12.90 -11.71 -1.74
CA GLY A 402 13.43 -10.95 -2.87
C GLY A 402 13.87 -11.86 -4.03
N ARG A 403 14.27 -11.22 -5.12
CA ARG A 403 14.84 -11.89 -6.28
C ARG A 403 16.36 -11.83 -6.20
N ILE A 404 17.05 -12.98 -6.31
CA ILE A 404 18.50 -13.00 -6.56
C ILE A 404 18.69 -12.97 -8.08
N THR A 405 19.44 -11.99 -8.59
CA THR A 405 19.70 -11.81 -10.03
C THR A 405 20.83 -10.84 -10.36
N ASP A 406 21.58 -11.17 -11.41
CA ASP A 406 22.56 -10.35 -12.12
C ASP A 406 21.94 -9.41 -13.18
N HIS A 407 20.62 -9.43 -13.36
CA HIS A 407 19.91 -8.65 -14.37
C HIS A 407 19.89 -7.15 -14.02
N GLU A 408 20.26 -6.29 -14.95
CA GLU A 408 20.46 -4.84 -14.73
C GLU A 408 19.20 -4.09 -14.23
N LEU A 409 18.00 -4.57 -14.59
CA LEU A 409 16.71 -4.06 -14.10
C LEU A 409 16.28 -4.66 -12.73
N GLY A 410 17.13 -5.45 -12.09
CA GLY A 410 16.93 -5.88 -10.70
C GLY A 410 17.35 -4.77 -9.74
N GLN A 411 16.38 -4.24 -8.99
CA GLN A 411 16.60 -3.11 -8.07
C GLN A 411 16.22 -3.43 -6.62
N GLY A 412 15.26 -4.33 -6.43
CA GLY A 412 14.44 -4.38 -5.21
C GLY A 412 15.16 -4.50 -3.88
N ARG A 413 14.78 -3.60 -2.97
CA ARG A 413 14.96 -3.67 -1.52
C ARG A 413 13.80 -4.48 -0.90
N GLY A 414 13.87 -4.78 0.39
CA GLY A 414 12.74 -5.36 1.10
C GLY A 414 11.65 -4.32 1.38
N ILE A 415 11.98 -3.30 2.17
CA ILE A 415 11.07 -2.20 2.53
C ILE A 415 11.79 -0.86 2.33
N CYS A 416 11.13 0.11 1.70
CA CYS A 416 11.67 1.44 1.43
C CYS A 416 10.71 2.55 1.89
N LEU A 417 11.15 3.40 2.83
CA LEU A 417 10.42 4.58 3.30
C LEU A 417 11.27 5.84 3.07
N THR A 418 10.74 6.80 2.30
CA THR A 418 11.50 7.99 1.92
C THR A 418 10.71 9.28 2.21
N GLY A 419 11.17 10.08 3.17
CA GLY A 419 10.49 11.29 3.66
C GLY A 419 9.18 11.01 4.42
N VAL A 420 9.10 9.88 5.11
CA VAL A 420 7.90 9.40 5.82
C VAL A 420 7.99 9.77 7.30
N TRP A 421 6.87 10.15 7.92
CA TRP A 421 6.78 10.45 9.36
C TRP A 421 5.93 9.39 10.08
N ASP A 422 6.11 9.24 11.40
CA ASP A 422 5.24 8.44 12.28
C ASP A 422 5.00 7.00 11.75
N ALA A 423 6.09 6.27 11.48
CA ALA A 423 6.06 4.96 10.84
C ALA A 423 6.59 3.83 11.72
N THR A 424 5.96 2.66 11.62
CA THR A 424 6.29 1.44 12.35
C THR A 424 6.50 0.27 11.39
N VAL A 425 7.71 -0.29 11.38
CA VAL A 425 8.12 -1.44 10.54
C VAL A 425 8.54 -2.59 11.47
N THR A 426 7.69 -3.59 11.68
CA THR A 426 7.89 -4.57 12.76
C THR A 426 7.51 -6.02 12.44
N ASN A 427 8.25 -6.97 13.00
CA ASN A 427 8.04 -8.43 12.82
C ASN A 427 8.02 -8.89 11.35
N ASN A 428 8.61 -8.16 10.41
CA ASN A 428 8.69 -8.59 9.02
C ASN A 428 9.86 -9.59 8.86
N ASP A 429 9.67 -10.59 8.02
CA ASP A 429 10.67 -11.61 7.66
C ASP A 429 11.13 -11.34 6.23
N ILE A 430 12.36 -10.89 6.05
CA ILE A 430 12.90 -10.38 4.78
C ILE A 430 14.11 -11.22 4.38
N SER A 431 14.11 -11.75 3.17
CA SER A 431 15.23 -12.55 2.68
C SER A 431 15.59 -12.29 1.22
N ASN A 432 16.87 -12.49 0.88
CA ASN A 432 17.36 -12.61 -0.50
C ASN A 432 17.07 -11.39 -1.41
N THR A 433 17.29 -10.17 -0.91
CA THR A 433 17.08 -8.92 -1.67
C THR A 433 18.26 -8.63 -2.62
N VAL A 434 17.98 -7.97 -3.76
CA VAL A 434 19.04 -7.48 -4.68
C VAL A 434 19.87 -6.39 -4.01
N SER A 435 19.17 -5.51 -3.29
CA SER A 435 19.67 -4.31 -2.63
C SER A 435 19.44 -4.42 -1.11
N THR A 436 19.42 -3.29 -0.41
CA THR A 436 19.21 -3.17 1.04
C THR A 436 17.95 -3.91 1.55
N GLY A 437 18.00 -4.49 2.76
CA GLY A 437 16.84 -5.14 3.39
C GLY A 437 15.73 -4.16 3.80
N ILE A 438 16.04 -3.17 4.65
CA ILE A 438 15.15 -2.04 4.96
C ILE A 438 15.90 -0.72 4.76
N LEU A 439 15.35 0.19 3.94
CA LEU A 439 15.86 1.54 3.73
C LEU A 439 14.89 2.58 4.32
N ILE A 440 15.41 3.45 5.20
CA ILE A 440 14.77 4.71 5.59
C ILE A 440 15.67 5.86 5.13
N THR A 441 15.12 6.83 4.40
CA THR A 441 15.89 8.02 3.99
C THR A 441 15.04 9.29 3.91
N SER A 442 15.68 10.43 3.70
CA SER A 442 14.98 11.65 3.26
C SER A 442 14.42 11.45 1.85
N TRP A 443 13.39 12.18 1.46
CA TRP A 443 13.06 12.40 0.05
C TRP A 443 13.73 13.68 -0.43
N TYR A 444 14.30 13.68 -1.65
CA TYR A 444 14.93 14.85 -2.26
C TYR A 444 14.20 15.24 -3.56
N ASN A 445 13.92 16.53 -3.76
CA ASN A 445 13.34 17.03 -5.00
C ASN A 445 14.46 17.34 -6.00
N ILE A 446 14.40 16.80 -7.22
CA ILE A 446 15.33 17.17 -8.29
C ILE A 446 14.86 18.49 -8.90
N SER A 447 15.50 19.60 -8.52
CA SER A 447 15.07 20.91 -9.03
C SER A 447 15.22 21.01 -10.56
N VAL A 448 14.16 21.46 -11.23
CA VAL A 448 14.15 21.76 -12.67
C VAL A 448 14.92 23.05 -13.00
N ASP A 449 15.29 23.86 -11.99
CA ASP A 449 15.95 25.15 -12.15
C ASP A 449 17.41 25.06 -11.64
N PRO A 450 18.44 25.12 -12.52
CA PRO A 450 19.85 24.94 -12.16
C PRO A 450 20.41 26.05 -11.24
N GLY A 451 20.11 25.98 -9.95
CA GLY A 451 20.53 26.96 -8.95
C GLY A 451 19.74 26.94 -7.64
N MET A 452 18.60 26.24 -7.56
CA MET A 452 18.00 25.91 -6.26
C MET A 452 18.74 24.71 -5.64
N THR A 453 18.89 24.71 -4.32
CA THR A 453 19.29 23.52 -3.56
C THR A 453 18.13 22.54 -3.50
N ASP A 454 18.41 21.25 -3.64
CA ASP A 454 17.41 20.18 -3.52
C ASP A 454 16.73 20.26 -2.14
N GLU A 455 15.49 20.72 -2.10
CA GLU A 455 14.70 20.69 -0.87
C GLU A 455 14.43 19.23 -0.48
N ALA A 456 14.51 18.95 0.82
CA ALA A 456 14.48 17.57 1.32
C ALA A 456 13.49 17.41 2.48
N ILE A 457 12.59 16.43 2.38
CA ILE A 457 11.78 15.97 3.52
C ILE A 457 12.55 14.84 4.20
N ARG A 458 13.09 15.12 5.39
CA ARG A 458 13.69 14.10 6.26
C ARG A 458 12.59 13.20 6.84
N SER A 459 12.88 11.91 7.00
CA SER A 459 11.97 11.00 7.71
C SER A 459 12.05 11.27 9.23
N ASP A 460 10.97 11.01 9.96
CA ASP A 460 10.90 11.33 11.40
C ASP A 460 9.99 10.35 12.17
N ASN A 461 10.27 10.16 13.45
CA ASN A 461 9.53 9.28 14.36
C ASN A 461 9.35 7.83 13.84
N ILE A 462 10.46 7.18 13.49
CA ILE A 462 10.46 5.86 12.87
C ILE A 462 10.80 4.76 13.89
N LEU A 463 10.00 3.70 13.94
CA LEU A 463 10.29 2.48 14.71
C LEU A 463 10.54 1.30 13.77
N ILE A 464 11.74 0.73 13.83
CA ILE A 464 12.09 -0.55 13.20
C ILE A 464 12.40 -1.55 14.31
N SER A 465 11.52 -2.54 14.53
CA SER A 465 11.75 -3.51 15.61
C SER A 465 11.31 -4.95 15.33
N SER A 466 12.05 -5.91 15.91
CA SER A 466 11.78 -7.34 15.81
C SER A 466 11.71 -7.91 14.37
N ASN A 467 12.25 -7.20 13.37
CA ASN A 467 12.33 -7.73 12.00
C ASN A 467 13.47 -8.75 11.89
N THR A 468 13.31 -9.74 11.03
CA THR A 468 14.37 -10.66 10.62
C THR A 468 14.78 -10.34 9.18
N ILE A 469 16.08 -10.19 8.93
CA ILE A 469 16.65 -9.87 7.61
C ILE A 469 17.78 -10.85 7.33
N ASN A 470 17.73 -11.58 6.22
CA ASN A 470 18.72 -12.61 5.88
C ASN A 470 19.16 -12.57 4.41
N GLY A 471 20.46 -12.50 4.13
CA GLY A 471 20.96 -12.45 2.76
C GLY A 471 20.61 -11.11 2.07
N ALA A 472 20.73 -10.00 2.78
CA ALA A 472 20.48 -8.68 2.22
C ALA A 472 21.60 -8.29 1.24
N GLY A 473 21.23 -7.98 0.00
CA GLY A 473 22.19 -7.70 -1.06
C GLY A 473 22.91 -8.93 -1.61
N ALA A 474 22.38 -10.15 -1.38
CA ALA A 474 23.02 -11.42 -1.73
C ALA A 474 23.23 -11.67 -3.24
N SER A 475 22.88 -10.72 -4.11
CA SER A 475 23.12 -10.82 -5.54
C SER A 475 24.55 -10.41 -5.93
N GLU A 476 25.28 -11.31 -6.57
CA GLU A 476 26.60 -11.04 -7.15
C GLU A 476 26.49 -10.19 -8.44
N GLY A 477 27.61 -9.65 -8.91
CA GLY A 477 27.73 -8.94 -10.20
C GLY A 477 27.19 -7.50 -10.24
N LEU A 478 26.07 -7.20 -9.58
CA LEU A 478 25.47 -5.86 -9.57
C LEU A 478 26.17 -4.90 -8.58
N SER A 479 26.44 -3.67 -9.03
CA SER A 479 26.72 -2.52 -8.16
C SER A 479 25.40 -2.00 -7.61
N ARG A 480 25.16 -2.27 -6.33
CA ARG A 480 23.97 -1.84 -5.56
C ARG A 480 24.40 -1.69 -4.12
N VAL A 481 23.59 -0.98 -3.33
CA VAL A 481 23.76 -0.90 -1.88
C VAL A 481 23.33 -2.23 -1.24
N LYS A 482 24.16 -2.81 -0.36
CA LYS A 482 24.03 -4.20 0.11
C LYS A 482 23.99 -4.29 1.63
N TYR A 483 23.06 -3.55 2.24
CA TYR A 483 22.97 -3.41 3.69
C TYR A 483 21.77 -4.17 4.27
N GLY A 484 21.88 -4.70 5.49
CA GLY A 484 20.72 -5.25 6.21
C GLY A 484 19.67 -4.16 6.47
N VAL A 485 20.07 -3.09 7.15
CA VAL A 485 19.28 -1.85 7.32
C VAL A 485 20.12 -0.63 6.94
N GLN A 486 19.51 0.31 6.22
CA GLN A 486 20.09 1.61 5.89
C GLN A 486 19.21 2.75 6.43
N VAL A 487 19.83 3.72 7.08
CA VAL A 487 19.17 4.90 7.67
C VAL A 487 19.94 6.15 7.24
N LYS A 488 19.36 6.99 6.37
CA LYS A 488 20.04 8.18 5.82
C LYS A 488 19.17 9.43 5.86
N GLY A 489 19.38 10.30 6.86
CA GLY A 489 18.64 11.55 6.96
C GLY A 489 17.30 11.42 7.70
N VAL A 490 17.37 10.98 8.96
CA VAL A 490 16.20 10.75 9.83
C VAL A 490 16.37 11.52 11.13
N ASP A 491 15.31 12.11 11.70
CA ASP A 491 15.43 13.00 12.88
C ASP A 491 15.05 12.40 14.24
N ARG A 492 14.29 11.30 14.23
CA ARG A 492 14.05 10.42 15.39
C ARG A 492 13.85 9.00 14.88
N ILE A 493 14.65 8.04 15.33
CA ILE A 493 14.50 6.64 14.91
C ILE A 493 14.96 5.64 15.97
N GLN A 494 14.24 4.53 16.09
CA GLN A 494 14.57 3.44 17.01
C GLN A 494 14.74 2.12 16.24
N LEU A 495 15.93 1.53 16.34
CA LEU A 495 16.32 0.21 15.83
C LEU A 495 16.37 -0.75 17.02
N LEU A 496 15.30 -1.52 17.26
CA LEU A 496 15.13 -2.32 18.49
C LEU A 496 14.98 -3.82 18.19
N SER A 497 15.84 -4.66 18.76
CA SER A 497 15.69 -6.13 18.74
C SER A 497 15.54 -6.77 17.33
N ASN A 498 16.09 -6.16 16.28
CA ASN A 498 16.09 -6.76 14.94
C ASN A 498 17.20 -7.81 14.81
N ILE A 499 16.97 -8.83 13.99
CA ILE A 499 17.95 -9.86 13.64
C ILE A 499 18.38 -9.64 12.19
N ILE A 500 19.68 -9.49 11.96
CA ILE A 500 20.28 -9.30 10.63
C ILE A 500 21.34 -10.38 10.43
N ALA A 501 21.22 -11.16 9.36
CA ALA A 501 22.13 -12.23 8.98
C ALA A 501 22.62 -12.06 7.54
N ASP A 502 23.89 -12.42 7.31
CA ASP A 502 24.50 -12.66 5.99
C ASP A 502 24.32 -11.48 5.01
N ALA A 503 24.47 -10.25 5.52
CA ALA A 503 24.40 -9.03 4.70
C ALA A 503 25.70 -8.83 3.90
N ALA A 504 25.57 -8.62 2.59
CA ALA A 504 26.69 -8.73 1.66
C ALA A 504 27.71 -7.57 1.70
N ASP A 505 27.40 -6.45 2.37
CA ASP A 505 28.40 -5.47 2.81
C ASP A 505 28.25 -5.14 4.30
N ARG A 506 27.21 -4.39 4.69
CA ARG A 506 27.03 -3.90 6.08
C ARG A 506 25.77 -4.46 6.73
N GLY A 507 25.82 -4.76 8.02
CA GLY A 507 24.61 -5.13 8.77
C GLY A 507 23.68 -3.94 8.95
N MET A 508 24.19 -2.84 9.50
CA MET A 508 23.50 -1.55 9.60
C MET A 508 24.40 -0.40 9.13
N ASP A 509 23.86 0.52 8.34
CA ASP A 509 24.53 1.74 7.87
C ASP A 509 23.66 2.97 8.19
N ILE A 510 24.17 3.88 9.02
CA ILE A 510 23.40 4.96 9.64
C ILE A 510 24.11 6.29 9.43
N ARG A 511 23.51 7.25 8.69
CA ARG A 511 24.16 8.51 8.26
C ARG A 511 23.23 9.72 8.38
N SER A 512 23.77 10.92 8.59
CA SER A 512 23.03 12.21 8.58
C SER A 512 21.81 12.25 9.53
N THR A 513 21.87 11.55 10.66
CA THR A 513 20.70 11.12 11.46
C THR A 513 20.77 11.62 12.90
N THR A 514 19.62 12.01 13.45
CA THR A 514 19.47 12.61 14.78
C THR A 514 18.66 11.69 15.69
N ASN A 515 18.92 11.72 17.00
CA ASN A 515 18.12 11.08 18.07
C ASN A 515 17.83 9.59 17.79
N ILE A 516 18.87 8.77 17.87
CA ILE A 516 18.80 7.36 17.48
C ILE A 516 19.10 6.38 18.63
N ASP A 517 18.16 5.47 18.86
CA ASP A 517 18.32 4.30 19.71
C ASP A 517 18.66 3.06 18.85
N VAL A 518 19.81 2.42 19.10
CA VAL A 518 20.17 1.12 18.50
C VAL A 518 20.37 0.12 19.63
N ILE A 519 19.31 -0.63 19.96
CA ILE A 519 19.24 -1.39 21.21
C ILE A 519 18.82 -2.84 20.98
N GLY A 520 19.60 -3.79 21.51
CA GLY A 520 19.22 -5.21 21.57
C GLY A 520 19.21 -5.97 20.24
N ASN A 521 19.73 -5.36 19.17
CA ASN A 521 19.77 -5.99 17.84
C ASN A 521 20.87 -7.05 17.77
N GLU A 522 20.67 -8.02 16.89
CA GLU A 522 21.60 -9.11 16.62
C GLU A 522 22.06 -9.02 15.16
N VAL A 523 23.37 -8.87 14.94
CA VAL A 523 23.95 -8.75 13.60
C VAL A 523 25.03 -9.81 13.41
N ARG A 524 24.79 -10.72 12.46
CA ARG A 524 25.66 -11.85 12.10
C ARG A 524 26.06 -11.78 10.64
N GLY A 525 27.28 -12.21 10.30
CA GLY A 525 27.66 -12.47 8.91
C GLY A 525 27.77 -11.22 8.03
N ALA A 526 28.30 -10.10 8.56
CA ALA A 526 28.54 -8.91 7.74
C ALA A 526 29.76 -9.13 6.84
N LEU A 527 29.51 -9.33 5.53
CA LEU A 527 30.53 -9.83 4.59
C LEU A 527 31.47 -8.75 4.03
N GLY A 528 31.15 -7.47 4.27
CA GLY A 528 31.99 -6.33 3.89
C GLY A 528 32.50 -5.54 5.09
N ASN A 529 32.28 -4.23 5.04
CA ASN A 529 33.06 -3.25 5.79
C ASN A 529 32.71 -3.15 7.28
N ALA A 530 31.44 -3.34 7.67
CA ALA A 530 31.04 -3.17 9.07
C ALA A 530 29.77 -3.95 9.45
N ALA A 531 29.72 -4.56 10.64
CA ALA A 531 28.44 -5.06 11.17
C ALA A 531 27.48 -3.89 11.50
N ILE A 532 27.95 -2.84 12.16
CA ILE A 532 27.21 -1.57 12.33
C ILE A 532 28.15 -0.38 12.04
N LEU A 533 27.67 0.59 11.26
CA LEU A 533 28.39 1.83 10.94
C LEU A 533 27.52 3.06 11.22
N PHE A 534 28.09 4.02 11.94
CA PHE A 534 27.53 5.35 12.16
C PHE A 534 28.39 6.44 11.50
N GLY A 535 27.77 7.19 10.59
CA GLY A 535 28.28 8.38 9.93
C GLY A 535 28.96 8.13 8.59
N GLY A 536 29.86 9.03 8.19
CA GLY A 536 30.48 8.98 6.85
C GLY A 536 31.43 10.12 6.50
N GLY A 537 31.77 10.97 7.46
CA GLY A 537 32.53 12.22 7.26
C GLY A 537 31.67 13.44 7.57
N SER A 538 32.24 14.64 7.42
CA SER A 538 31.63 15.93 7.83
C SER A 538 30.39 16.38 7.02
N ALA A 539 29.84 15.52 6.17
CA ALA A 539 28.55 15.71 5.49
C ALA A 539 27.48 14.71 6.00
N TYR A 540 27.87 13.78 6.87
CA TYR A 540 27.09 12.60 7.26
C TYR A 540 26.98 12.43 8.77
N ASP A 541 27.21 13.50 9.54
CA ASP A 541 27.18 13.55 11.00
C ASP A 541 25.97 12.81 11.61
N VAL A 542 26.19 12.08 12.71
CA VAL A 542 25.12 11.43 13.48
C VAL A 542 25.08 12.01 14.88
N VAL A 543 23.89 12.38 15.38
CA VAL A 543 23.74 13.22 16.57
C VAL A 543 22.80 12.57 17.59
N ASN A 544 23.15 12.61 18.88
CA ASN A 544 22.39 12.03 19.99
C ASN A 544 22.16 10.51 19.80
N VAL A 545 23.24 9.74 19.94
CA VAL A 545 23.25 8.29 19.69
C VAL A 545 23.24 7.49 20.99
N VAL A 546 22.40 6.45 21.05
CA VAL A 546 22.37 5.45 22.11
C VAL A 546 22.62 4.06 21.50
N VAL A 547 23.68 3.37 21.92
CA VAL A 547 23.98 1.99 21.50
C VAL A 547 24.07 1.11 22.75
N ARG A 548 23.20 0.09 22.87
CA ARG A 548 23.15 -0.78 24.06
C ARG A 548 22.76 -2.22 23.73
N ASN A 549 23.36 -3.19 24.41
CA ASN A 549 22.96 -4.61 24.39
C ASN A 549 22.91 -5.27 23.00
N ASN A 550 23.59 -4.73 21.98
CA ASN A 550 23.62 -5.35 20.65
C ASN A 550 24.62 -6.52 20.65
N VAL A 551 24.27 -7.57 19.91
CA VAL A 551 25.10 -8.77 19.68
C VAL A 551 25.69 -8.66 18.28
N LEU A 552 27.02 -8.63 18.16
CA LEU A 552 27.72 -8.61 16.88
C LEU A 552 28.60 -9.85 16.77
N GLU A 553 28.43 -10.61 15.69
CA GLU A 553 29.16 -11.86 15.42
C GLU A 553 29.60 -11.95 13.95
N HIS A 554 30.76 -12.56 13.69
CA HIS A 554 31.22 -12.92 12.33
C HIS A 554 31.13 -11.76 11.31
N TRP A 555 31.93 -10.70 11.50
CA TRP A 555 32.12 -9.61 10.53
C TRP A 555 33.45 -9.74 9.79
N SER A 556 33.57 -9.15 8.59
CA SER A 556 34.76 -9.34 7.74
C SER A 556 35.85 -8.28 7.93
N ASP A 557 35.48 -7.02 8.18
CA ASP A 557 36.40 -5.91 8.47
C ASP A 557 36.18 -5.37 9.90
N GLN A 558 35.10 -4.64 10.17
CA GLN A 558 34.87 -3.99 11.47
C GLN A 558 33.55 -4.42 12.15
N ALA A 559 33.55 -4.47 13.48
CA ALA A 559 32.33 -4.75 14.24
C ALA A 559 31.42 -3.51 14.32
N LEU A 560 31.89 -2.46 14.97
CA LEU A 560 31.18 -1.20 15.15
C LEU A 560 32.09 -0.02 14.76
N VAL A 561 31.57 0.86 13.92
CA VAL A 561 32.26 2.06 13.44
C VAL A 561 31.50 3.31 13.89
N PHE A 562 32.21 4.27 14.49
CA PHE A 562 31.71 5.62 14.76
C PHE A 562 32.60 6.63 14.04
N TYR A 563 32.04 7.41 13.11
CA TYR A 563 32.77 8.42 12.36
C TYR A 563 31.93 9.69 12.23
N HIS A 564 32.39 10.82 12.77
CA HIS A 564 31.59 12.05 12.91
C HIS A 564 30.29 11.89 13.73
N VAL A 565 30.41 11.30 14.92
CA VAL A 565 29.29 11.15 15.85
C VAL A 565 29.37 12.19 16.98
N ILE A 566 28.25 12.85 17.25
CA ILE A 566 28.11 13.97 18.19
C ILE A 566 27.14 13.55 19.31
N ASN A 567 27.53 13.75 20.57
CA ASN A 567 26.74 13.39 21.76
C ASN A 567 26.29 11.92 21.81
N SER A 568 27.22 10.97 21.87
CA SER A 568 26.90 9.58 22.23
C SER A 568 26.68 9.42 23.74
N ILE A 569 25.59 8.74 24.14
CA ILE A 569 25.41 8.28 25.53
C ILE A 569 25.97 6.86 25.63
N ASP A 570 27.27 6.81 25.93
CA ASP A 570 28.07 5.58 26.04
C ASP A 570 27.90 4.97 27.45
N ASP A 571 26.93 4.07 27.61
CA ASP A 571 26.55 3.47 28.89
C ASP A 571 27.08 2.03 29.01
N SER A 572 27.71 1.71 30.14
CA SER A 572 28.94 0.88 30.22
C SER A 572 28.84 -0.64 29.95
N ASN A 573 27.74 -1.12 29.34
CA ASN A 573 27.52 -2.51 28.91
C ASN A 573 27.26 -2.58 27.38
N LEU A 574 28.18 -2.04 26.59
CA LEU A 574 27.86 -1.52 25.25
C LEU A 574 27.52 -2.58 24.18
N ILE A 575 28.34 -3.64 24.05
CA ILE A 575 28.24 -4.65 23.00
C ILE A 575 28.73 -6.00 23.51
N SER A 576 28.07 -7.10 23.16
CA SER A 576 28.70 -8.42 23.20
C SER A 576 29.31 -8.73 21.83
N LEU A 577 30.62 -8.52 21.71
CA LEU A 577 31.41 -8.89 20.54
C LEU A 577 31.82 -10.37 20.64
N LEU A 578 31.45 -11.17 19.65
CA LEU A 578 31.89 -12.57 19.53
C LEU A 578 32.60 -12.75 18.18
N THR A 579 33.86 -13.19 18.23
CA THR A 579 34.77 -13.37 17.08
C THR A 579 34.78 -14.79 16.56
#